data_AF-A0A429EVF7-F1
#
_entry.id   AF-A0A429EVF7-F1
#
_cell.length_a   1.000
_cell.length_b   1.000
_cell.length_c   1.000
_cell.angle_alpha   90.00
_cell.angle_beta   90.00
_cell.angle_gamma   90.00
#
_symmetry.space_group_name_H-M   'P 1'
#
loop_
_entity.id
_entity.type
_entity.pdbx_description
1 polymer ?
#
loop_
_entity_poly.entity_id
_entity_poly.type
_entity_poly.pdbx_seq_one_letter_code
_entity_poly.pdbx_strand_id
1 'polypeptide(L)'
;MTIAHERAVSAVPSDLDRRRRLREAREEVRALREQEAALRDHLETLGSGLTVAEHRYAELHVAYVELLTHARAAVAAAAAGELAPMTYIQGHLEEIGLAPAPGDRPERLVAEGLATSARLAGGEER
;
A
#
# COMPACT_ATOMS: atom_id res chain seq x y z
N MET A 1 -20.84 59.62 -46.30
CA MET A 1 -20.54 58.20 -45.99
C MET A 1 -19.23 57.86 -46.66
N THR A 2 -18.15 57.78 -45.89
CA THR A 2 -16.83 57.41 -46.42
C THR A 2 -16.31 56.27 -45.56
N ILE A 3 -16.26 55.09 -46.16
CA ILE A 3 -15.89 53.82 -45.54
C ILE A 3 -14.39 53.88 -45.27
N ALA A 4 -14.00 54.02 -44.00
CA ALA A 4 -12.61 53.87 -43.59
C ALA A 4 -12.27 52.38 -43.62
N HIS A 5 -11.47 51.98 -44.61
CA HIS A 5 -10.85 50.66 -44.68
C HIS A 5 -9.85 50.51 -43.51
N GLU A 6 -10.25 49.78 -42.48
CA GLU A 6 -9.35 49.18 -41.49
C GLU A 6 -8.41 48.21 -42.23
N ARG A 7 -7.20 48.68 -42.56
CA ARG A 7 -6.10 47.80 -42.94
C ARG A 7 -5.66 47.05 -41.69
N ALA A 8 -6.18 45.85 -41.48
CA ALA A 8 -5.55 44.87 -40.62
C ALA A 8 -4.14 44.60 -41.16
N VAL A 9 -3.14 45.23 -40.55
CA VAL A 9 -1.74 44.96 -40.82
C VAL A 9 -1.48 43.52 -40.34
N SER A 10 -1.49 42.57 -41.27
CA SER A 10 -0.94 41.25 -41.08
C SER A 10 0.58 41.40 -40.91
N ALA A 11 1.01 41.67 -39.68
CA ALA A 11 2.41 41.84 -39.33
C ALA A 11 3.07 40.46 -39.29
N VAL A 12 3.87 40.15 -40.32
CA VAL A 12 4.76 38.99 -40.30
C VAL A 12 5.71 39.16 -39.11
N PRO A 13 5.76 38.22 -38.15
CA PRO A 13 6.60 38.35 -36.95
C PRO A 13 8.06 38.49 -37.32
N SER A 14 8.76 39.43 -36.66
CA SER A 14 10.19 39.65 -36.88
C SER A 14 11.01 38.40 -36.52
N ASP A 15 12.21 38.27 -37.08
CA ASP A 15 13.10 37.13 -36.76
C ASP A 15 13.41 37.03 -35.25
N LEU A 16 13.47 38.18 -34.57
CA LEU A 16 13.67 38.24 -33.12
C LEU A 16 12.45 37.69 -32.35
N ASP A 17 11.23 38.00 -32.79
CA ASP A 17 10.01 37.44 -32.18
C ASP A 17 9.93 35.93 -32.37
N ARG A 18 10.35 35.42 -33.54
CA ARG A 18 10.42 33.97 -33.80
C ARG A 18 11.42 33.27 -32.89
N ARG A 19 12.62 33.85 -32.71
CA ARG A 19 13.65 33.30 -31.80
C ARG A 19 13.22 33.34 -30.34
N ARG A 20 12.51 34.40 -29.93
CA ARG A 20 11.94 34.50 -28.59
C ARG A 20 10.91 33.40 -28.35
N ARG A 21 9.91 33.26 -29.24
CA ARG A 21 8.88 32.21 -29.15
C ARG A 21 9.49 30.81 -29.15
N LEU A 22 10.52 30.56 -29.96
CA LEU A 22 11.20 29.27 -29.97
C LEU A 22 11.92 28.96 -28.66
N ARG A 23 12.52 29.97 -28.00
CA ARG A 23 13.12 29.78 -26.68
C ARG A 23 12.07 29.51 -25.62
N GLU A 24 11.00 30.29 -25.59
CA GLU A 24 9.86 30.10 -24.68
C GLU A 24 9.27 28.69 -24.84
N ALA A 25 8.98 28.26 -26.08
CA ALA A 25 8.48 26.91 -26.36
C ALA A 25 9.46 25.79 -25.95
N ARG A 26 10.78 26.01 -26.08
CA ARG A 26 11.78 25.03 -25.65
C ARG A 26 11.83 24.89 -24.13
N GLU A 27 11.74 26.01 -23.41
CA GLU A 27 11.69 25.98 -21.95
C GLU A 27 10.39 25.34 -21.46
N GLU A 28 9.25 25.61 -22.10
CA GLU A 28 7.97 24.95 -21.79
C GLU A 28 8.08 23.43 -21.99
N VAL A 29 8.62 22.97 -23.13
CA VAL A 29 8.82 21.53 -23.38
C VAL A 29 9.78 20.91 -22.36
N ARG A 30 10.81 21.64 -21.95
CA ARG A 30 11.74 21.17 -20.90
C ARG A 30 11.02 21.03 -19.56
N ALA A 31 10.27 22.05 -19.14
CA ALA A 31 9.51 22.02 -17.89
C ALA A 31 8.48 20.89 -17.87
N LEU A 32 7.77 20.67 -18.99
CA LEU A 32 6.83 19.56 -19.13
C LEU A 32 7.50 18.20 -19.01
N ARG A 33 8.70 18.03 -19.60
CA ARG A 33 9.47 16.78 -19.47
C ARG A 33 9.97 16.54 -18.05
N GLU A 34 10.40 17.58 -17.36
CA GLU A 34 10.80 17.51 -15.95
C GLU A 34 9.61 17.12 -15.08
N GLN A 35 8.43 17.70 -15.34
CA GLN A 35 7.19 17.32 -14.66
C GLN A 35 6.77 15.88 -14.97
N GLU A 36 6.86 15.45 -16.23
CA GLU A 36 6.55 14.09 -16.65
C GLU A 36 7.48 13.07 -15.98
N ALA A 37 8.79 13.37 -15.92
CA ALA A 37 9.76 12.54 -15.20
C ALA A 37 9.41 12.42 -13.72
N ALA A 38 9.12 13.55 -13.04
CA ALA A 38 8.73 13.53 -11.63
C ALA A 38 7.44 12.73 -11.37
N LEU A 39 6.45 12.82 -12.27
CA LEU A 39 5.22 12.02 -12.16
C LEU A 39 5.49 10.53 -12.36
N ARG A 40 6.38 10.16 -13.29
CA ARG A 40 6.77 8.76 -13.51
C ARG A 40 7.48 8.19 -12.28
N ASP A 41 8.44 8.92 -11.72
CA ASP A 41 9.15 8.50 -10.51
C ASP A 41 8.19 8.32 -9.32
N HIS A 42 7.21 9.23 -9.20
CA HIS A 42 6.18 9.12 -8.17
C HIS A 42 5.28 7.90 -8.36
N LEU A 43 4.85 7.63 -9.60
CA LEU A 43 4.05 6.44 -9.93
C LEU A 43 4.83 5.14 -9.68
N GLU A 44 6.13 5.10 -9.97
CA GLU A 44 6.99 3.95 -9.68
C GLU A 44 7.13 3.72 -8.16
N THR A 45 7.27 4.81 -7.40
CA THR A 45 7.30 4.75 -5.93
C THR A 45 5.98 4.22 -5.36
N LEU A 46 4.84 4.69 -5.87
CA LEU A 46 3.53 4.20 -5.46
C LEU A 46 3.31 2.73 -5.86
N GLY A 47 3.72 2.36 -7.07
CA GLY A 47 3.61 0.99 -7.58
C GLY A 47 4.42 0.01 -6.74
N SER A 48 5.68 0.33 -6.45
CA SER A 48 6.52 -0.49 -5.57
C SER A 48 5.95 -0.57 -4.14
N GLY A 49 5.43 0.54 -3.60
CA GLY A 49 4.75 0.56 -2.31
C GLY A 49 3.52 -0.36 -2.27
N LEU A 50 2.71 -0.37 -3.33
CA LEU A 50 1.55 -1.25 -3.46
C LEU A 50 1.97 -2.71 -3.51
N THR A 51 2.97 -3.07 -4.32
CA THR A 51 3.46 -4.45 -4.40
C THR A 51 3.97 -4.96 -3.05
N VAL A 52 4.68 -4.13 -2.28
CA VAL A 52 5.13 -4.50 -0.93
C VAL A 52 3.94 -4.70 0.01
N ALA A 53 2.92 -3.84 -0.07
CA ALA A 53 1.72 -3.96 0.75
C ALA A 53 0.91 -5.23 0.41
N GLU A 54 0.77 -5.55 -0.87
CA GLU A 54 0.11 -6.78 -1.35
C GLU A 54 0.84 -8.03 -0.86
N HIS A 55 2.18 -8.03 -0.91
CA HIS A 55 2.97 -9.16 -0.42
C HIS A 55 2.78 -9.37 1.09
N ARG A 56 2.89 -8.30 1.89
CA ARG A 56 2.66 -8.37 3.34
C ARG A 56 1.24 -8.81 3.69
N TYR A 57 0.25 -8.34 2.92
CA TYR A 57 -1.13 -8.78 3.09
C TYR A 57 -1.28 -10.28 2.80
N ALA A 58 -0.67 -10.77 1.72
CA ALA A 58 -0.70 -12.19 1.38
C ALA A 58 -0.06 -13.05 2.48
N GLU A 59 1.11 -12.65 2.99
CA GLU A 59 1.77 -13.33 4.12
C GLU A 59 0.87 -13.39 5.36
N LEU A 60 0.28 -12.26 5.76
CA LEU A 60 -0.64 -12.19 6.90
C LEU A 60 -1.88 -13.05 6.67
N HIS A 61 -2.43 -13.01 5.46
CA HIS A 61 -3.62 -13.77 5.11
C HIS A 61 -3.37 -15.28 5.15
N VAL A 62 -2.21 -15.73 4.65
CA VAL A 62 -1.80 -17.14 4.75
C VAL A 62 -1.69 -17.56 6.21
N ALA A 63 -0.94 -16.82 7.03
CA ALA A 63 -0.80 -17.11 8.47
C ALA A 63 -2.16 -17.16 9.19
N TYR A 64 -3.08 -16.25 8.85
CA TYR A 64 -4.43 -16.26 9.40
C TYR A 64 -5.24 -17.50 8.99
N VAL A 65 -5.18 -17.89 7.71
CA VAL A 65 -5.90 -19.07 7.20
C VAL A 65 -5.36 -20.36 7.82
N GLU A 66 -4.04 -20.48 7.98
CA GLU A 66 -3.41 -21.63 8.65
C GLU A 66 -3.88 -21.73 10.10
N LEU A 67 -3.76 -20.65 10.88
CA LEU A 67 -4.20 -20.61 12.27
C LEU A 67 -5.68 -20.98 12.41
N LEU A 68 -6.54 -20.39 11.57
CA LEU A 68 -7.98 -20.66 11.60
C LEU A 68 -8.29 -22.11 11.23
N THR A 69 -7.54 -22.69 10.29
CA THR A 69 -7.70 -24.09 9.88
C THR A 69 -7.38 -25.03 11.05
N HIS A 70 -6.26 -24.82 11.73
CA HIS A 70 -5.88 -25.61 12.90
C HIS A 70 -6.84 -25.42 14.09
N ALA A 71 -7.31 -24.20 14.34
CA ALA A 71 -8.30 -23.93 15.37
C ALA A 71 -9.64 -24.64 15.08
N ARG A 72 -10.11 -24.61 13.82
CA ARG A 72 -11.32 -25.32 13.40
C ARG A 72 -11.16 -26.83 13.51
N ALA A 73 -9.99 -27.37 13.18
CA ALA A 73 -9.68 -28.79 13.35
C ALA A 73 -9.74 -29.20 14.82
N ALA A 74 -9.15 -28.41 15.73
CA ALA A 74 -9.20 -28.67 17.17
C ALA A 74 -10.65 -28.68 17.70
N VAL A 75 -11.49 -27.75 17.25
CA VAL A 75 -12.92 -27.72 17.64
C VAL A 75 -13.68 -28.93 17.09
N ALA A 76 -13.43 -29.32 15.83
CA ALA A 76 -14.07 -30.50 15.23
C ALA A 76 -13.65 -31.80 15.93
N ALA A 77 -12.37 -31.97 16.24
CA ALA A 77 -11.83 -33.11 16.98
C ALA A 77 -12.45 -33.20 18.39
N ALA A 78 -12.63 -32.07 19.08
CA ALA A 78 -13.29 -32.03 20.38
C ALA A 78 -14.75 -32.47 20.28
N ALA A 79 -15.48 -32.01 19.25
CA ALA A 79 -16.86 -32.42 19.00
C ALA A 79 -16.97 -33.92 18.65
N ALA A 80 -15.95 -34.50 18.03
CA ALA A 80 -15.86 -35.93 17.72
C ALA A 80 -15.43 -36.80 18.91
N GLY A 81 -15.05 -36.20 20.04
CA GLY A 81 -14.61 -36.92 21.24
C GLY A 81 -13.18 -37.47 21.16
N GLU A 82 -12.31 -36.86 20.35
CA GLU A 82 -10.90 -37.22 20.32
C GLU A 82 -10.21 -36.95 21.67
N LEU A 83 -9.22 -37.77 22.03
CA LEU A 83 -8.56 -37.70 23.34
C LEU A 83 -7.68 -36.46 23.53
N ALA A 84 -7.14 -35.89 22.45
CA ALA A 84 -6.25 -34.73 22.51
C ALA A 84 -6.54 -33.72 21.38
N PRO A 85 -7.72 -33.07 21.36
CA PRO A 85 -8.12 -32.18 20.27
C PRO A 85 -7.20 -30.97 20.10
N MET A 86 -6.59 -30.52 21.19
CA MET A 86 -5.69 -29.35 21.18
C MET A 86 -4.36 -29.62 20.46
N THR A 87 -4.01 -30.88 20.17
CA THR A 87 -2.79 -31.22 19.42
C THR A 87 -2.74 -30.53 18.06
N TYR A 88 -3.89 -30.34 17.39
CA TYR A 88 -3.95 -29.68 16.09
C TYR A 88 -3.46 -28.24 16.10
N ILE A 89 -3.83 -27.47 17.13
CA ILE A 89 -3.41 -26.08 17.27
C ILE A 89 -2.05 -25.96 17.95
N GLN A 90 -1.76 -26.84 18.92
CA GLN A 90 -0.48 -26.86 19.61
C GLN A 90 0.67 -27.17 18.64
N GLY A 91 0.55 -28.20 17.81
CA GLY A 91 1.58 -28.57 16.84
C GLY A 91 1.87 -27.44 15.86
N HIS A 92 0.83 -26.76 15.35
CA HIS A 92 1.01 -25.61 14.47
C HIS A 92 1.72 -24.44 15.18
N LEU A 93 1.34 -24.12 16.42
CA LEU A 93 2.02 -23.07 17.19
C LEU A 93 3.49 -23.40 17.47
N GLU A 94 3.82 -24.67 17.70
CA GLU A 94 5.20 -25.14 17.84
C GLU A 94 5.99 -24.98 16.53
N GLU A 95 5.42 -25.38 15.40
CA GLU A 95 6.02 -25.29 14.08
C GLU A 95 6.39 -23.83 13.70
N ILE A 96 5.51 -22.87 14.03
CA ILE A 96 5.74 -21.45 13.74
C ILE A 96 6.46 -20.70 14.88
N GLY A 97 6.88 -21.40 15.94
CA GLY A 97 7.63 -20.83 17.06
C GLY A 97 6.82 -19.89 17.97
N LEU A 98 5.49 -20.04 17.99
CA LEU A 98 4.56 -19.25 18.82
C LEU A 98 3.93 -20.07 19.96
N ALA A 99 4.50 -21.22 20.30
CA ALA A 99 4.07 -21.99 21.46
C ALA A 99 4.26 -21.16 22.76
N PRO A 100 3.27 -21.13 23.67
CA PRO A 100 3.41 -20.49 24.97
C PRO A 100 4.61 -21.04 25.74
N ALA A 101 5.31 -20.16 26.46
CA ALA A 101 6.41 -20.59 27.32
C ALA A 101 5.88 -21.34 28.55
N PRO A 102 6.69 -22.25 29.15
CA PRO A 102 6.31 -22.91 30.39
C PRO A 102 5.97 -21.90 31.49
N GLY A 103 4.79 -22.04 32.09
CA GLY A 103 4.30 -21.16 33.16
C GLY A 103 3.52 -19.93 32.69
N ASP A 104 3.34 -19.75 31.38
CA ASP A 104 2.48 -18.71 30.85
C ASP A 104 1.03 -18.93 31.28
N ARG A 105 0.38 -17.82 31.68
CA ARG A 105 -1.02 -17.81 32.08
C ARG A 105 -1.90 -17.49 30.87
N PRO A 106 -2.92 -18.30 30.54
CA PRO A 106 -3.79 -18.05 29.40
C PRO A 106 -4.40 -16.65 29.37
N GLU A 107 -4.82 -16.12 30.53
CA GLU A 107 -5.42 -14.79 30.64
C GLU A 107 -4.44 -13.68 30.25
N ARG A 108 -3.15 -13.87 30.56
CA ARG A 108 -2.08 -12.94 30.18
C ARG A 108 -1.88 -12.93 28.66
N LEU A 109 -1.80 -14.10 28.05
CA LEU A 109 -1.63 -14.24 26.59
C LEU A 109 -2.79 -13.61 25.81
N VAL A 110 -4.02 -13.83 26.28
CA VAL A 110 -5.21 -13.19 25.69
C VAL A 110 -5.16 -11.67 25.86
N ALA A 111 -4.83 -11.18 27.06
CA ALA A 111 -4.74 -9.74 27.32
C ALA A 111 -3.66 -9.06 26.46
N GLU A 112 -2.50 -9.69 26.28
CA GLU A 112 -1.41 -9.20 25.41
C GLU A 112 -1.84 -9.12 23.95
N GLY A 113 -2.55 -10.14 23.45
CA GLY A 113 -3.12 -10.16 22.10
C GLY A 113 -4.14 -9.05 21.89
N LEU A 114 -5.09 -8.87 22.82
CA LEU A 114 -6.11 -7.82 22.76
C LEU A 114 -5.50 -6.42 22.85
N ALA A 115 -4.53 -6.21 23.73
CA ALA A 115 -3.82 -4.94 23.84
C ALA A 115 -3.08 -4.60 22.53
N THR A 116 -2.48 -5.59 21.90
CA THR A 116 -1.81 -5.42 20.60
C THR A 116 -2.81 -5.09 19.50
N SER A 117 -3.93 -5.81 19.42
CA SER A 117 -5.00 -5.53 18.47
C SER A 117 -5.57 -4.12 18.64
N ALA A 118 -5.82 -3.68 19.88
CA ALA A 118 -6.31 -2.34 20.18
C ALA A 118 -5.32 -1.24 19.74
N ARG A 119 -4.01 -1.45 19.94
CA ARG A 119 -2.98 -0.51 19.45
C ARG A 119 -2.97 -0.41 17.91
N LEU A 120 -3.14 -1.52 17.22
CA LEU A 120 -3.13 -1.55 15.75
C LEU A 120 -4.43 -0.98 15.15
N ALA A 121 -5.58 -1.26 15.77
CA ALA A 121 -6.88 -0.77 15.33
C ALA A 121 -7.09 0.72 15.64
N GLY A 122 -6.46 1.22 16.72
CA GLY A 122 -6.55 2.61 17.16
C GLY A 122 -5.69 3.58 16.35
N GLY A 123 -4.84 3.09 15.44
CA GLY A 123 -3.97 3.90 14.58
C GLY A 123 -3.16 4.94 15.36
N GLU A 124 -1.96 4.56 15.83
CA GLU A 124 -0.99 5.44 16.52
C GLU A 124 -1.38 6.93 16.55
N GLU A 125 -2.11 7.36 17.59
CA GLU A 125 -2.14 8.78 17.98
C GLU A 125 -0.73 9.13 18.50
N ARG A 126 0.20 9.43 17.59
CA ARG A 126 1.47 10.10 17.86
C ARG A 126 1.82 11.06 16.73
#